data_AF-A0A4Q3TQ24-F1
#
_entry.id   AF-A0A4Q3TQ24-F1
#
_cell.length_a   1.000
_cell.length_b   1.000
_cell.length_c   1.000
_cell.angle_alpha   90.00
_cell.angle_beta   90.00
_cell.angle_gamma   90.00
#
_symmetry.space_group_name_H-M   'P 1'
#
loop_
_entity.id
_entity.type
_entity.pdbx_description
1 polymer ?
#
loop_
_entity_poly.entity_id
_entity_poly.type
_entity_poly.pdbx_seq_one_letter_code
_entity_poly.pdbx_strand_id
1 'polypeptide(L)'
;MCEACLTKAELLQSVAAPIHPCLMRFNKLPLLLALGLASGTLQAQVFRCLDAAGKTAYQEQPCSNAQASKNQTVLRIPSQAAEPGLAAPGTSRPAEGKGQPERGAFTLFYDPANAPARYPAAAVEEIIAYAAQVWAERCLVDIKYGGQAVYWPVGTRQRVSIRWQPGYADRAHPSAFNSMTTGTGSLATGIELSPTIRELRALFVHELGHVLGIGHLHGDSEAIMGYLRHTGGTLSARPAPIDYLACNLAMKRSFGVAFEASPEDVARVETALRVSDRQAVEKREAARR
;
A
#
# COMPACT_ATOMS: atom_id res chain seq x y z
N MET A 1 20.22 -54.06 -33.80
CA MET A 1 20.14 -53.74 -35.24
C MET A 1 20.19 -52.22 -35.38
N CYS A 2 21.10 -51.73 -36.24
CA CYS A 2 21.46 -50.35 -36.62
C CYS A 2 22.11 -49.47 -35.53
N GLU A 3 23.43 -49.26 -35.50
CA GLU A 3 24.30 -48.45 -36.40
C GLU A 3 23.97 -46.95 -36.31
N ALA A 4 24.76 -46.15 -35.56
CA ALA A 4 26.02 -45.50 -35.96
C ALA A 4 25.81 -44.20 -36.77
N CYS A 5 26.24 -43.06 -36.24
CA CYS A 5 26.81 -41.99 -37.05
C CYS A 5 27.78 -41.14 -36.21
N LEU A 6 29.05 -41.22 -36.61
CA LEU A 6 30.22 -40.47 -36.16
C LEU A 6 30.31 -39.11 -36.89
N THR A 7 31.11 -38.22 -36.31
CA THR A 7 32.04 -37.22 -36.91
C THR A 7 31.70 -35.75 -36.64
N LYS A 8 32.63 -34.78 -36.64
CA LYS A 8 34.08 -34.67 -36.33
C LYS A 8 34.42 -33.19 -36.62
N ALA A 9 35.14 -32.54 -35.70
CA ALA A 9 36.07 -31.41 -35.84
C ALA A 9 35.64 -30.10 -36.53
N GLU A 10 35.95 -28.97 -35.88
CA GLU A 10 36.80 -27.93 -36.48
C GLU A 10 37.55 -27.13 -35.41
N LEU A 11 38.77 -26.77 -35.77
CA LEU A 11 39.86 -26.20 -34.98
C LEU A 11 40.35 -24.96 -35.78
N LEU A 12 41.19 -24.10 -35.17
CA LEU A 12 41.93 -22.94 -35.74
C LEU A 12 41.24 -21.58 -35.49
N GLN A 13 41.89 -20.45 -35.17
CA GLN A 13 43.30 -20.00 -35.03
C GLN A 13 43.24 -18.67 -34.23
N SER A 14 44.04 -18.44 -33.19
CA SER A 14 45.35 -17.75 -33.21
C SER A 14 45.40 -16.40 -33.96
N VAL A 15 45.54 -15.27 -33.24
CA VAL A 15 46.57 -14.23 -33.47
C VAL A 15 46.78 -13.42 -32.17
N ALA A 16 48.04 -13.24 -31.79
CA ALA A 16 48.51 -12.40 -30.69
C ALA A 16 49.27 -11.16 -31.22
N ALA A 17 49.58 -10.24 -30.28
CA ALA A 17 50.65 -9.21 -30.27
C ALA A 17 50.25 -7.77 -30.69
N PRO A 18 51.09 -6.74 -30.41
CA PRO A 18 51.74 -6.36 -29.14
C PRO A 18 51.64 -4.85 -28.79
N ILE A 19 51.95 -4.57 -27.51
CA ILE A 19 52.59 -3.39 -26.86
C ILE A 19 52.98 -2.19 -27.77
N HIS A 20 52.69 -0.94 -27.36
CA HIS A 20 53.68 0.14 -27.17
C HIS A 20 53.19 1.27 -26.24
N PRO A 21 54.11 1.87 -25.44
CA PRO A 21 53.81 2.87 -24.42
C PRO A 21 53.90 4.31 -24.98
N CYS A 22 53.17 5.24 -24.40
CA CYS A 22 53.53 6.66 -24.50
C CYS A 22 53.31 7.36 -23.16
N LEU A 23 54.42 7.53 -22.45
CA LEU A 23 54.59 8.48 -21.35
C LEU A 23 54.53 9.89 -21.93
N MET A 24 53.56 10.69 -21.48
CA MET A 24 53.69 12.15 -21.46
C MET A 24 53.22 12.64 -20.10
N ARG A 25 54.17 13.24 -19.37
CA ARG A 25 53.98 13.91 -18.10
C ARG A 25 53.42 15.32 -18.32
N PHE A 26 52.79 15.83 -17.26
CA PHE A 26 52.51 17.23 -16.92
C PHE A 26 51.36 17.94 -17.66
N ASN A 27 50.22 18.10 -16.98
CA ASN A 27 49.99 19.37 -16.28
C ASN A 27 48.93 19.24 -15.18
N LYS A 28 49.24 19.83 -14.02
CA LYS A 28 48.37 19.88 -12.85
C LYS A 28 47.24 20.89 -13.12
N LEU A 29 45.99 20.43 -13.16
CA LEU A 29 44.82 21.30 -12.98
C LEU A 29 43.81 20.57 -12.07
N PRO A 30 43.41 21.14 -10.93
CA PRO A 30 42.51 20.46 -10.00
C PRO A 30 41.07 20.58 -10.52
N LEU A 31 40.51 19.48 -11.01
CA LEU A 31 39.06 19.36 -11.25
C LEU A 31 38.46 18.45 -10.17
N LEU A 32 38.51 18.94 -8.94
CA LEU A 32 37.63 18.54 -7.85
C LEU A 32 36.35 19.36 -8.02
N LEU A 33 35.27 18.74 -8.48
CA LEU A 33 33.84 19.03 -8.21
C LEU A 33 33.01 18.44 -9.36
N ALA A 34 32.27 17.36 -9.09
CA ALA A 34 31.03 16.90 -9.77
C ALA A 34 30.88 15.36 -9.81
N LEU A 35 31.29 14.64 -8.77
CA LEU A 35 30.82 13.27 -8.51
C LEU A 35 30.08 13.24 -7.18
N GLY A 36 28.87 13.76 -7.18
CA GLY A 36 27.97 13.68 -6.04
C GLY A 36 26.56 13.95 -6.53
N LEU A 37 25.64 13.06 -6.17
CA LEU A 37 24.19 13.16 -6.38
C LEU A 37 23.66 12.62 -7.72
N ALA A 38 24.02 11.38 -8.06
CA ALA A 38 23.13 10.51 -8.84
C ALA A 38 22.93 9.18 -8.11
N SER A 39 22.56 9.24 -6.83
CA SER A 39 21.99 8.10 -6.11
C SER A 39 20.56 7.92 -6.61
N GLY A 40 20.42 7.40 -7.83
CA GLY A 40 19.13 6.98 -8.36
C GLY A 40 18.54 5.95 -7.41
N THR A 41 17.36 6.24 -6.88
CA THR A 41 16.60 5.28 -6.07
C THR A 41 16.25 4.10 -6.96
N LEU A 42 16.99 3.01 -6.83
CA LEU A 42 16.59 1.72 -7.39
C LEU A 42 15.25 1.36 -6.74
N GLN A 43 14.15 1.54 -7.48
CA GLN A 43 12.83 1.12 -7.01
C GLN A 43 12.92 -0.37 -6.68
N ALA A 44 12.54 -0.73 -5.45
CA ALA A 44 12.53 -2.12 -5.01
C ALA A 44 11.60 -2.92 -5.93
N GLN A 45 12.18 -3.77 -6.76
CA GLN A 45 11.44 -4.70 -7.61
C GLN A 45 11.28 -6.00 -6.84
N VAL A 46 10.03 -6.44 -6.67
CA VAL A 46 9.75 -7.75 -6.08
C VAL A 46 9.36 -8.69 -7.21
N PHE A 47 10.04 -9.83 -7.27
CA PHE A 47 9.79 -10.87 -8.24
C PHE A 47 8.88 -11.93 -7.60
N ARG A 48 7.77 -12.21 -8.27
CA ARG A 48 6.92 -13.36 -7.94
C ARG A 48 7.45 -14.58 -8.69
N CYS A 49 7.87 -15.60 -7.95
CA CYS A 49 8.42 -16.84 -8.48
C CYS A 49 7.54 -18.02 -8.09
N LEU A 50 7.23 -18.90 -9.04
CA LEU A 50 6.55 -20.17 -8.79
C LEU A 50 7.59 -21.29 -8.76
N ASP A 51 7.55 -22.15 -7.75
CA ASP A 51 8.36 -23.37 -7.73
C ASP A 51 7.73 -24.49 -8.58
N ALA A 52 8.44 -25.62 -8.69
CA ALA A 52 7.98 -26.77 -9.47
C ALA A 52 6.68 -27.41 -8.91
N ALA A 53 6.34 -27.16 -7.65
CA ALA A 53 5.11 -27.62 -7.02
C ALA A 53 3.95 -26.59 -7.16
N GLY A 54 4.19 -25.46 -7.86
CA GLY A 54 3.21 -24.38 -8.02
C GLY A 54 3.08 -23.45 -6.82
N LYS A 55 3.97 -23.55 -5.83
CA LYS A 55 3.98 -22.66 -4.68
C LYS A 55 4.62 -21.32 -5.05
N THR A 56 4.00 -20.22 -4.62
CA THR A 56 4.49 -18.87 -4.89
C THR A 56 5.48 -18.44 -3.79
N ALA A 57 6.63 -17.92 -4.20
CA ALA A 57 7.60 -17.22 -3.37
C ALA A 57 7.83 -15.80 -3.91
N TYR A 58 8.01 -14.83 -3.02
CA TYR A 58 8.32 -13.45 -3.38
C TYR A 58 9.76 -13.16 -2.96
N GLN A 59 10.55 -12.62 -3.88
CA GLN A 59 11.98 -12.37 -3.66
C GLN A 59 12.42 -11.08 -4.33
N GLU A 60 13.40 -10.40 -3.73
CA GLU A 60 13.97 -9.14 -4.25
C GLU A 60 14.95 -9.38 -5.41
N GLN A 61 15.41 -10.62 -5.57
CA GLN A 61 16.25 -11.03 -6.69
C GLN A 61 15.42 -11.73 -7.76
N PRO A 62 15.76 -11.61 -9.06
CA PRO A 62 15.09 -12.33 -10.14
C PRO A 62 14.96 -13.82 -9.84
N CYS A 63 13.88 -14.44 -10.31
CA CYS A 63 13.71 -15.89 -10.19
C CYS A 63 14.91 -16.62 -10.80
N SER A 64 15.26 -17.79 -10.29
CA SER A 64 16.34 -18.59 -10.89
C SER A 64 16.06 -18.82 -12.39
N ASN A 65 17.10 -19.00 -13.21
CA ASN A 65 16.94 -19.16 -14.66
C ASN A 65 15.97 -20.29 -15.06
N ALA A 66 15.83 -21.32 -14.21
CA ALA A 66 14.87 -22.41 -14.39
C ALA A 66 13.40 -21.96 -14.23
N GLN A 67 13.14 -20.88 -13.49
CA GLN A 67 11.81 -20.33 -13.17
C GLN A 67 11.47 -19.05 -13.96
N ALA A 68 12.51 -18.30 -14.37
CA ALA A 68 12.38 -16.99 -15.02
C ALA A 68 11.63 -17.02 -16.36
N SER A 69 11.78 -18.11 -17.14
CA SER A 69 11.26 -18.19 -18.51
C SER A 69 9.77 -18.48 -18.64
N LYS A 70 9.10 -18.96 -17.57
CA LYS A 70 7.69 -19.38 -17.63
C LYS A 70 6.77 -18.71 -16.61
N ASN A 71 7.31 -18.24 -15.49
CA ASN A 71 6.48 -17.91 -14.32
C ASN A 71 6.91 -16.65 -13.56
N GLN A 72 7.83 -15.85 -14.11
CA GLN A 72 8.26 -14.61 -13.47
C GLN A 72 7.31 -13.47 -13.81
N THR A 73 6.66 -12.92 -12.79
CA THR A 73 5.96 -11.64 -12.90
C THR A 73 6.76 -10.60 -12.12
N VAL A 74 7.22 -9.55 -12.80
CA VAL A 74 7.84 -8.39 -12.15
C VAL A 74 6.72 -7.57 -11.54
N LEU A 75 6.61 -7.62 -10.21
CA LEU A 75 5.69 -6.74 -9.50
C LEU A 75 6.45 -5.42 -9.28
N ARG A 76 6.11 -4.42 -10.09
CA ARG A 76 6.44 -3.04 -9.76
C ARG A 76 5.53 -2.65 -8.61
N ILE A 77 5.99 -2.90 -7.39
CA ILE A 77 5.47 -2.21 -6.23
C ILE A 77 5.86 -0.76 -6.50
N PRO A 78 4.90 0.19 -6.69
CA PRO A 78 5.28 1.59 -6.64
C PRO A 78 5.97 1.72 -5.31
N SER A 79 7.28 2.01 -5.33
CA SER A 79 8.03 2.19 -4.11
C SER A 79 7.14 3.07 -3.26
N GLN A 80 6.66 2.56 -2.12
CA GLN A 80 6.50 3.48 -1.01
C GLN A 80 7.87 4.11 -0.99
N ALA A 81 7.99 5.32 -1.53
CA ALA A 81 9.15 6.11 -1.29
C ALA A 81 9.30 5.96 0.21
N ALA A 82 10.47 5.48 0.68
CA ALA A 82 10.88 5.78 2.04
C ALA A 82 10.39 7.21 2.25
N GLU A 83 9.44 7.41 3.18
CA GLU A 83 8.74 8.68 3.37
C GLU A 83 9.75 9.76 3.02
N PRO A 84 9.51 10.63 2.01
CA PRO A 84 10.52 11.59 1.58
C PRO A 84 11.05 12.23 2.84
N GLY A 85 12.29 11.86 3.22
CA GLY A 85 12.71 11.89 4.62
C GLY A 85 12.40 13.25 5.13
N LEU A 86 11.37 13.35 6.00
CA LEU A 86 10.72 14.59 6.41
C LEU A 86 11.13 15.74 5.49
N ALA A 87 10.49 15.89 4.32
CA ALA A 87 10.49 17.19 3.68
C ALA A 87 10.04 18.14 4.79
N ALA A 88 11.00 18.87 5.36
CA ALA A 88 10.80 19.75 6.50
C ALA A 88 9.50 20.46 6.24
N PRO A 89 8.52 20.38 7.17
CA PRO A 89 7.12 20.63 6.90
C PRO A 89 7.06 21.82 5.98
N GLY A 90 6.74 21.55 4.71
CA GLY A 90 6.76 22.55 3.67
C GLY A 90 6.02 23.71 4.29
N THR A 91 6.73 24.81 4.52
CA THR A 91 6.31 25.89 5.37
C THR A 91 5.21 26.57 4.59
N SER A 92 4.02 25.97 4.57
CA SER A 92 2.76 26.69 4.52
C SER A 92 2.82 27.52 5.78
N ARG A 93 3.49 28.67 5.63
CA ARG A 93 3.47 29.77 6.55
C ARG A 93 2.01 29.85 7.00
N PRO A 94 1.72 29.67 8.30
CA PRO A 94 0.37 29.82 8.78
C PRO A 94 -0.12 31.11 8.18
N ALA A 95 -1.25 31.09 7.47
CA ALA A 95 -1.90 32.32 7.10
C ALA A 95 -2.06 33.08 8.42
N GLU A 96 -1.25 34.12 8.63
CA GLU A 96 -1.19 34.88 9.88
C GLU A 96 -2.62 35.27 10.24
N GLY A 97 -3.16 34.66 11.29
CA GLY A 97 -4.51 34.94 11.79
C GLY A 97 -5.57 33.83 11.64
N LYS A 98 -5.30 32.67 11.02
CA LYS A 98 -6.21 31.52 11.13
C LYS A 98 -5.72 30.56 12.20
N GLY A 99 -6.50 30.38 13.26
CA GLY A 99 -6.23 29.40 14.33
C GLY A 99 -6.01 27.99 13.77
N GLN A 100 -5.39 27.11 14.57
CA GLN A 100 -5.20 25.71 14.20
C GLN A 100 -6.56 25.07 13.84
N PRO A 101 -6.61 24.22 12.81
CA PRO A 101 -7.85 23.55 12.46
C PRO A 101 -8.29 22.64 13.62
N GLU A 102 -9.56 22.76 14.03
CA GLU A 102 -10.11 21.91 15.10
C GLU A 102 -10.36 20.47 14.64
N ARG A 103 -10.52 20.26 13.33
CA ARG A 103 -10.83 18.97 12.71
C ARG A 103 -10.16 18.83 11.34
N GLY A 104 -9.77 17.62 10.98
CA GLY A 104 -9.42 17.27 9.59
C GLY A 104 -10.68 17.31 8.73
N ALA A 105 -10.57 17.55 7.43
CA ALA A 105 -11.74 17.62 6.55
C ALA A 105 -11.50 16.87 5.24
N PHE A 106 -12.48 16.07 4.83
CA PHE A 106 -12.48 15.29 3.59
C PHE A 106 -13.84 15.35 2.89
N THR A 107 -13.81 15.23 1.56
CA THR A 107 -15.02 14.99 0.76
C THR A 107 -14.86 13.72 -0.04
N LEU A 108 -15.79 12.80 0.13
CA LEU A 108 -15.87 11.53 -0.57
C LEU A 108 -16.72 11.68 -1.82
N PHE A 109 -16.27 11.11 -2.94
CA PHE A 109 -17.01 11.09 -4.20
C PHE A 109 -17.08 9.66 -4.72
N TYR A 110 -18.27 9.24 -5.13
CA TYR A 110 -18.51 7.88 -5.60
C TYR A 110 -18.53 7.82 -7.12
N ASP A 111 -17.67 6.99 -7.70
CA ASP A 111 -17.76 6.61 -9.11
C ASP A 111 -18.59 5.33 -9.24
N PRO A 112 -19.83 5.41 -9.76
CA PRO A 112 -20.66 4.24 -9.97
C PRO A 112 -20.21 3.40 -11.18
N ALA A 113 -19.24 3.87 -11.97
CA ALA A 113 -18.69 3.10 -13.07
C ALA A 113 -18.12 1.78 -12.52
N ASN A 114 -18.66 0.66 -13.03
CA ASN A 114 -18.32 -0.71 -12.63
C ASN A 114 -18.89 -1.16 -11.27
N ALA A 115 -19.86 -0.43 -10.71
CA ALA A 115 -20.60 -0.91 -9.54
C ALA A 115 -21.32 -2.23 -9.85
N PRO A 116 -21.12 -3.29 -9.03
CA PRO A 116 -21.88 -4.52 -9.18
C PRO A 116 -23.37 -4.25 -9.01
N ALA A 117 -24.22 -4.87 -9.82
CA ALA A 117 -25.67 -4.70 -9.75
C ALA A 117 -26.27 -4.98 -8.37
N ARG A 118 -25.61 -5.81 -7.54
CA ARG A 118 -26.02 -6.09 -6.15
C ARG A 118 -25.81 -4.91 -5.19
N TYR A 119 -25.10 -3.87 -5.60
CA TYR A 119 -24.86 -2.65 -4.83
C TYR A 119 -25.45 -1.45 -5.58
N PRO A 120 -26.78 -1.23 -5.47
CA PRO A 120 -27.39 -0.05 -6.06
C PRO A 120 -26.79 1.21 -5.42
N ALA A 121 -26.75 2.32 -6.17
CA ALA A 121 -26.11 3.56 -5.73
C ALA A 121 -26.60 4.01 -4.34
N ALA A 122 -27.91 3.98 -4.08
CA ALA A 122 -28.48 4.34 -2.78
C ALA A 122 -27.90 3.52 -1.60
N ALA A 123 -27.65 2.22 -1.80
CA ALA A 123 -27.06 1.39 -0.75
C ALA A 123 -25.58 1.72 -0.51
N VAL A 124 -24.85 2.07 -1.57
CA VAL A 124 -23.45 2.53 -1.44
C VAL A 124 -23.41 3.88 -0.72
N GLU A 125 -24.30 4.79 -1.08
CA GLU A 125 -24.42 6.11 -0.45
C GLU A 125 -24.79 6.02 1.03
N GLU A 126 -25.68 5.10 1.41
CA GLU A 126 -25.98 4.80 2.81
C GLU A 126 -24.73 4.32 3.56
N ILE A 127 -23.92 3.45 2.94
CA ILE A 127 -22.68 2.95 3.54
C ILE A 127 -21.64 4.07 3.70
N ILE A 128 -21.53 4.97 2.71
CA ILE A 128 -20.65 6.14 2.77
C ILE A 128 -21.08 7.04 3.93
N ALA A 129 -22.37 7.35 4.03
CA ALA A 129 -22.92 8.18 5.09
C ALA A 129 -22.69 7.55 6.48
N TYR A 130 -22.95 6.25 6.60
CA TYR A 130 -22.68 5.49 7.83
C TYR A 130 -21.21 5.55 8.20
N ALA A 131 -20.30 5.29 7.27
CA ALA A 131 -18.86 5.26 7.53
C ALA A 131 -18.32 6.63 7.93
N ALA A 132 -18.77 7.69 7.24
CA ALA A 132 -18.47 9.07 7.58
C ALA A 132 -18.94 9.41 9.01
N GLN A 133 -20.18 9.01 9.34
CA GLN A 133 -20.76 9.24 10.66
C GLN A 133 -19.97 8.52 11.76
N VAL A 134 -19.72 7.21 11.64
CA VAL A 134 -19.07 6.45 12.72
C VAL A 134 -17.66 6.94 13.00
N TRP A 135 -16.88 7.31 11.99
CA TRP A 135 -15.56 7.92 12.22
C TRP A 135 -15.69 9.29 12.90
N ALA A 136 -16.63 10.13 12.48
CA ALA A 136 -16.84 11.46 13.05
C ALA A 136 -17.34 11.47 14.50
N GLU A 137 -17.89 10.35 15.02
CA GLU A 137 -18.36 10.23 16.41
C GLU A 137 -17.27 10.57 17.43
N ARG A 138 -16.03 10.12 17.19
CA ARG A 138 -14.92 10.24 18.15
C ARG A 138 -13.57 10.57 17.52
N CYS A 139 -13.48 10.57 16.19
CA CYS A 139 -12.33 11.15 15.50
C CYS A 139 -12.59 12.64 15.20
N LEU A 140 -11.55 13.46 15.31
CA LEU A 140 -11.54 14.89 15.02
C LEU A 140 -11.47 15.13 13.51
N VAL A 141 -12.50 14.65 12.80
CA VAL A 141 -12.60 14.69 11.34
C VAL A 141 -14.01 15.03 10.90
N ASP A 142 -14.12 15.83 9.84
CA ASP A 142 -15.34 16.12 9.11
C ASP A 142 -15.28 15.43 7.75
N ILE A 143 -16.19 14.48 7.53
CA ILE A 143 -16.26 13.70 6.29
C ILE A 143 -17.58 14.02 5.61
N LYS A 144 -17.51 14.59 4.41
CA LYS A 144 -18.69 14.94 3.61
C LYS A 144 -18.83 13.99 2.43
N TYR A 145 -20.06 13.71 2.02
CA TYR A 145 -20.33 13.08 0.73
C TYR A 145 -20.60 14.17 -0.32
N GLY A 146 -19.79 14.21 -1.36
CA GLY A 146 -19.87 15.18 -2.47
C GLY A 146 -20.77 14.73 -3.62
N GLY A 147 -21.36 13.54 -3.53
CA GLY A 147 -22.17 12.94 -4.60
C GLY A 147 -21.38 12.03 -5.53
N GLN A 148 -21.99 11.74 -6.69
CA GLN A 148 -21.38 10.92 -7.72
C GLN A 148 -20.44 11.74 -8.60
N ALA A 149 -19.30 11.17 -8.97
CA ALA A 149 -18.38 11.79 -9.90
C ALA A 149 -17.49 10.77 -10.60
N VAL A 150 -16.99 11.14 -11.78
CA VAL A 150 -15.99 10.33 -12.51
C VAL A 150 -14.71 10.24 -11.69
N TYR A 151 -14.11 9.05 -11.65
CA TYR A 151 -12.87 8.79 -10.94
C TYR A 151 -11.75 9.78 -11.26
N TRP A 152 -11.08 10.24 -10.21
CA TRP A 152 -9.81 10.96 -10.31
C TRP A 152 -8.64 10.09 -9.86
N PRO A 153 -7.57 9.98 -10.68
CA PRO A 153 -6.38 9.19 -10.38
C PRO A 153 -5.67 9.52 -9.07
N VAL A 154 -5.76 10.78 -8.65
CA VAL A 154 -5.07 11.30 -7.48
C VAL A 154 -6.09 11.89 -6.52
N GLY A 155 -6.19 11.26 -5.36
CA GLY A 155 -6.92 11.78 -4.23
C GLY A 155 -6.17 12.93 -3.57
N THR A 156 -6.93 13.80 -2.92
CA THR A 156 -6.41 14.91 -2.13
C THR A 156 -7.19 14.96 -0.82
N ARG A 157 -6.72 15.77 0.14
CA ARG A 157 -7.47 16.00 1.39
C ARG A 157 -8.88 16.52 1.14
N GLN A 158 -9.09 17.27 0.05
CA GLN A 158 -10.39 17.83 -0.28
C GLN A 158 -11.28 16.84 -1.05
N ARG A 159 -10.71 15.75 -1.59
CA ARG A 159 -11.38 14.88 -2.55
C ARG A 159 -10.81 13.48 -2.54
N VAL A 160 -11.63 12.51 -2.15
CA VAL A 160 -11.30 11.09 -2.12
C VAL A 160 -12.28 10.35 -3.02
N SER A 161 -11.76 9.69 -4.05
CA SER A 161 -12.58 8.90 -4.98
C SER A 161 -12.90 7.53 -4.37
N ILE A 162 -14.12 7.04 -4.56
CA ILE A 162 -14.54 5.67 -4.23
C ILE A 162 -14.90 5.00 -5.55
N ARG A 163 -14.32 3.84 -5.83
CA ARG A 163 -14.60 3.12 -7.07
C ARG A 163 -14.61 1.61 -6.90
N TRP A 164 -15.28 0.97 -7.83
CA TRP A 164 -15.18 -0.47 -8.04
C TRP A 164 -14.07 -0.74 -9.05
N GLN A 165 -13.18 -1.67 -8.71
CA GLN A 165 -12.05 -1.99 -9.55
C GLN A 165 -12.18 -3.42 -10.10
N PRO A 166 -12.57 -3.60 -11.38
CA PRO A 166 -12.59 -4.93 -12.00
C PRO A 166 -11.22 -5.61 -11.93
N GLY A 167 -11.20 -6.92 -11.65
CA GLY A 167 -9.97 -7.69 -11.50
C GLY A 167 -9.08 -7.22 -10.34
N TYR A 168 -9.66 -6.56 -9.32
CA TYR A 168 -8.90 -6.12 -8.14
C TYR A 168 -8.21 -7.29 -7.44
N ALA A 169 -8.96 -8.37 -7.14
CA ALA A 169 -8.42 -9.56 -6.49
C ALA A 169 -7.25 -10.16 -7.28
N ASP A 170 -7.38 -10.27 -8.60
CA ASP A 170 -6.34 -10.86 -9.47
C ASP A 170 -5.05 -10.01 -9.49
N ARG A 171 -5.17 -8.69 -9.37
CA ARG A 171 -4.02 -7.77 -9.42
C ARG A 171 -3.37 -7.54 -8.06
N ALA A 172 -4.17 -7.27 -7.04
CA ALA A 172 -3.67 -6.92 -5.71
C ALA A 172 -3.31 -8.17 -4.89
N HIS A 173 -4.03 -9.28 -5.09
CA HIS A 173 -3.88 -10.48 -4.27
C HIS A 173 -4.02 -11.77 -5.11
N PRO A 174 -3.08 -12.06 -6.02
CA PRO A 174 -3.18 -13.21 -6.92
C PRO A 174 -3.19 -14.58 -6.20
N SER A 175 -2.83 -14.63 -4.92
CA SER A 175 -2.90 -15.83 -4.07
C SER A 175 -4.12 -15.86 -3.14
N ALA A 176 -4.92 -14.80 -3.07
CA ALA A 176 -6.06 -14.68 -2.15
C ALA A 176 -7.41 -14.89 -2.87
N PHE A 177 -7.49 -15.93 -3.72
CA PHE A 177 -8.67 -16.26 -4.54
C PHE A 177 -10.01 -16.36 -3.77
N ASN A 178 -9.98 -16.44 -2.43
CA ASN A 178 -11.16 -16.48 -1.56
C ASN A 178 -11.27 -15.30 -0.57
N SER A 179 -10.48 -14.23 -0.72
CA SER A 179 -10.65 -13.04 0.12
C SER A 179 -11.85 -12.23 -0.37
N MET A 180 -13.04 -12.59 0.12
CA MET A 180 -14.31 -11.88 -0.10
C MET A 180 -14.39 -10.50 0.60
N THR A 181 -13.23 -9.99 1.02
CA THR A 181 -13.00 -8.74 1.77
C THR A 181 -11.72 -8.10 1.23
N THR A 182 -11.73 -7.70 -0.04
CA THR A 182 -10.59 -7.04 -0.67
C THR A 182 -10.96 -5.63 -1.09
N GLY A 183 -10.25 -4.67 -0.51
CA GLY A 183 -10.23 -3.28 -0.90
C GLY A 183 -8.85 -2.68 -0.64
N THR A 184 -8.67 -1.43 -1.03
CA THR A 184 -7.57 -0.60 -0.53
C THR A 184 -8.08 0.82 -0.36
N GLY A 185 -7.72 1.43 0.75
CA GLY A 185 -7.90 2.83 1.03
C GLY A 185 -6.55 3.53 1.10
N SER A 186 -6.43 4.68 0.47
CA SER A 186 -5.38 5.66 0.79
C SER A 186 -5.81 7.04 0.36
N LEU A 187 -5.16 8.08 0.91
CA LEU A 187 -5.40 9.43 0.43
C LEU A 187 -5.00 9.63 -1.04
N ALA A 188 -3.97 8.90 -1.50
CA ALA A 188 -3.43 9.06 -2.86
C ALA A 188 -4.30 8.39 -3.93
N THR A 189 -4.83 7.20 -3.65
CA THR A 189 -5.59 6.39 -4.62
C THR A 189 -7.10 6.44 -4.40
N GLY A 190 -7.55 6.93 -3.25
CA GLY A 190 -8.94 6.83 -2.82
C GLY A 190 -9.26 5.46 -2.22
N ILE A 191 -10.51 5.06 -2.32
CA ILE A 191 -11.01 3.75 -1.90
C ILE A 191 -11.32 2.93 -3.16
N GLU A 192 -10.61 1.82 -3.32
CA GLU A 192 -10.84 0.85 -4.38
C GLU A 192 -11.46 -0.42 -3.80
N LEU A 193 -12.57 -0.86 -4.38
CA LEU A 193 -13.36 -1.97 -3.87
C LEU A 193 -13.40 -3.10 -4.89
N SER A 194 -13.24 -4.33 -4.41
CA SER A 194 -13.44 -5.52 -5.25
C SER A 194 -14.93 -5.76 -5.53
N PRO A 195 -15.32 -6.06 -6.79
CA PRO A 195 -16.72 -6.32 -7.14
C PRO A 195 -17.27 -7.62 -6.53
N THR A 196 -16.50 -8.38 -5.75
CA THR A 196 -16.91 -9.65 -5.10
C THR A 196 -17.04 -9.57 -3.57
N ILE A 197 -16.88 -8.38 -2.99
CA ILE A 197 -17.01 -8.15 -1.54
C ILE A 197 -18.39 -8.64 -1.03
N ARG A 198 -18.44 -9.26 0.15
CA ARG A 198 -19.72 -9.59 0.82
C ARG A 198 -20.07 -8.61 1.93
N GLU A 199 -19.08 -8.23 2.74
CA GLU A 199 -19.26 -7.40 3.93
C GLU A 199 -18.89 -5.94 3.67
N LEU A 200 -19.58 -5.32 2.70
CA LEU A 200 -19.22 -4.00 2.17
C LEU A 200 -19.14 -2.92 3.25
N ARG A 201 -20.07 -2.91 4.23
CA ARG A 201 -20.12 -1.87 5.26
C ARG A 201 -18.86 -1.89 6.15
N ALA A 202 -18.51 -3.05 6.71
CA ALA A 202 -17.35 -3.16 7.60
C ALA A 202 -16.03 -2.90 6.85
N LEU A 203 -15.90 -3.46 5.64
CA LEU A 203 -14.74 -3.20 4.80
C LEU A 203 -14.63 -1.71 4.45
N PHE A 204 -15.73 -1.05 4.07
CA PHE A 204 -15.69 0.36 3.72
C PHE A 204 -15.23 1.24 4.90
N VAL A 205 -15.69 0.94 6.11
CA VAL A 205 -15.22 1.65 7.32
C VAL A 205 -13.72 1.43 7.54
N HIS A 206 -13.22 0.21 7.32
CA HIS A 206 -11.79 -0.12 7.37
C HIS A 206 -10.99 0.67 6.33
N GLU A 207 -11.38 0.64 5.06
CA GLU A 207 -10.66 1.37 4.00
C GLU A 207 -10.70 2.88 4.21
N LEU A 208 -11.80 3.41 4.73
CA LEU A 208 -11.88 4.83 5.11
C LEU A 208 -10.88 5.15 6.23
N GLY A 209 -10.63 4.23 7.17
CA GLY A 209 -9.56 4.40 8.17
C GLY A 209 -8.17 4.59 7.55
N HIS A 210 -7.86 3.89 6.46
CA HIS A 210 -6.61 4.10 5.72
C HIS A 210 -6.54 5.45 5.01
N VAL A 211 -7.66 5.92 4.46
CA VAL A 211 -7.76 7.30 3.90
C VAL A 211 -7.49 8.34 4.99
N LEU A 212 -7.91 8.07 6.23
CA LEU A 212 -7.63 8.92 7.40
C LEU A 212 -6.18 8.81 7.90
N GLY A 213 -5.35 7.96 7.29
CA GLY A 213 -3.93 7.82 7.60
C GLY A 213 -3.61 6.82 8.72
N ILE A 214 -4.54 5.90 9.00
CA ILE A 214 -4.39 4.86 10.01
C ILE A 214 -3.81 3.60 9.35
N GLY A 215 -2.78 3.00 9.96
CA GLY A 215 -2.25 1.69 9.55
C GLY A 215 -3.08 0.53 10.12
N HIS A 216 -2.69 -0.71 9.87
CA HIS A 216 -3.36 -1.84 10.50
C HIS A 216 -3.05 -1.96 12.00
N LEU A 217 -4.07 -2.11 12.83
CA LEU A 217 -3.96 -2.22 14.30
C LEU A 217 -4.11 -3.67 14.76
N HIS A 218 -3.23 -4.55 14.29
CA HIS A 218 -3.34 -6.00 14.54
C HIS A 218 -3.06 -6.43 15.99
N GLY A 219 -2.46 -5.58 16.83
CA GLY A 219 -2.29 -5.90 18.26
C GLY A 219 -3.59 -5.85 19.08
N ASP A 220 -4.68 -5.34 18.51
CA ASP A 220 -6.00 -5.30 19.14
C ASP A 220 -7.00 -6.11 18.29
N SER A 221 -7.65 -7.11 18.90
CA SER A 221 -8.59 -8.00 18.21
C SER A 221 -9.94 -7.34 17.91
N GLU A 222 -10.28 -6.26 18.62
CA GLU A 222 -11.54 -5.54 18.46
C GLU A 222 -11.42 -4.42 17.41
N ALA A 223 -10.19 -4.00 17.09
CA ALA A 223 -9.92 -2.93 16.13
C ALA A 223 -10.51 -3.25 14.76
N ILE A 224 -11.28 -2.31 14.20
CA ILE A 224 -11.75 -2.42 12.81
C ILE A 224 -10.58 -2.35 11.83
N MET A 225 -9.48 -1.69 12.22
CA MET A 225 -8.23 -1.65 11.45
C MET A 225 -7.40 -2.94 11.61
N GLY A 226 -7.88 -3.97 12.30
CA GLY A 226 -7.19 -5.25 12.47
C GLY A 226 -7.80 -6.41 11.66
N TYR A 227 -6.97 -7.32 11.12
CA TYR A 227 -7.41 -8.56 10.47
C TYR A 227 -7.82 -9.68 11.44
N LEU A 228 -7.46 -9.53 12.72
CA LEU A 228 -7.69 -10.53 13.77
C LEU A 228 -9.14 -10.60 14.24
N ARG A 229 -10.01 -9.74 13.72
CA ARG A 229 -11.41 -9.67 14.08
C ARG A 229 -12.20 -10.83 13.47
N HIS A 230 -11.96 -12.05 13.93
CA HIS A 230 -12.70 -13.24 13.50
C HIS A 230 -12.65 -14.36 14.54
N THR A 231 -13.67 -14.43 15.39
CA THR A 231 -14.19 -15.73 15.88
C THR A 231 -15.71 -15.63 16.12
N GLY A 232 -16.51 -15.91 15.09
CA GLY A 232 -17.86 -16.48 15.26
C GLY A 232 -19.11 -15.61 15.03
N GLY A 233 -19.01 -14.33 14.71
CA GLY A 233 -20.17 -13.44 14.52
C GLY A 233 -20.07 -12.46 13.35
N THR A 234 -21.14 -11.70 13.09
CA THR A 234 -21.20 -10.59 12.12
C THR A 234 -20.09 -9.59 12.40
N LEU A 235 -19.26 -9.22 11.41
CA LEU A 235 -18.25 -8.18 11.62
C LEU A 235 -18.96 -6.86 11.96
N SER A 236 -18.76 -6.37 13.18
CA SER A 236 -19.24 -5.06 13.56
C SER A 236 -18.55 -4.02 12.68
N ALA A 237 -19.32 -3.17 11.99
CA ALA A 237 -18.75 -2.08 11.20
C ALA A 237 -18.33 -0.87 12.06
N ARG A 238 -18.38 -0.98 13.39
CA ARG A 238 -18.03 0.10 14.30
C ARG A 238 -16.53 0.07 14.68
N PRO A 239 -15.82 1.21 14.59
CA PRO A 239 -14.47 1.34 15.14
C PRO A 239 -14.44 1.13 16.66
N ALA A 240 -13.40 0.48 17.15
CA ALA A 240 -13.08 0.31 18.56
C ALA A 240 -12.41 1.58 19.13
N PRO A 241 -12.29 1.70 20.48
CA PRO A 241 -11.63 2.85 21.09
C PRO A 241 -10.21 3.12 20.58
N ILE A 242 -9.42 2.07 20.28
CA ILE A 242 -8.06 2.21 19.76
C ILE A 242 -8.04 2.78 18.33
N ASP A 243 -9.05 2.47 17.51
CA ASP A 243 -9.16 2.99 16.15
C ASP A 243 -9.38 4.51 16.17
N TYR A 244 -10.24 5.01 17.07
CA TYR A 244 -10.46 6.45 17.24
C TYR A 244 -9.23 7.18 17.74
N LEU A 245 -8.49 6.58 18.69
CA LEU A 245 -7.24 7.14 19.17
C LEU A 245 -6.21 7.23 18.04
N ALA A 246 -6.04 6.16 17.26
CA ALA A 246 -5.15 6.15 16.10
C ALA A 246 -5.57 7.19 15.05
N CYS A 247 -6.88 7.35 14.81
CA CYS A 247 -7.42 8.39 13.93
C CYS A 247 -7.04 9.80 14.41
N ASN A 248 -7.22 10.10 15.69
CA ASN A 248 -6.89 11.43 16.23
C ASN A 248 -5.39 11.72 16.19
N LEU A 249 -4.54 10.72 16.45
CA LEU A 249 -3.09 10.84 16.24
C LEU A 249 -2.76 11.10 14.76
N ALA A 250 -3.45 10.43 13.83
CA ALA A 250 -3.29 10.67 12.40
C ALA A 250 -3.77 12.07 11.98
N MET A 251 -4.86 12.59 12.56
CA MET A 251 -5.34 13.95 12.35
C MET A 251 -4.34 14.99 12.88
N LYS A 252 -3.77 14.79 14.07
CA LYS A 252 -2.69 15.64 14.61
C LYS A 252 -1.51 15.69 13.64
N ARG A 253 -0.99 14.52 13.25
CA ARG A 253 0.18 14.41 12.36
C ARG A 253 -0.06 15.00 10.98
N SER A 254 -1.24 14.73 10.39
CA SER A 254 -1.49 15.06 8.98
C SER A 254 -2.08 16.46 8.80
N PHE A 255 -2.97 16.89 9.71
CA PHE A 255 -3.73 18.13 9.58
C PHE A 255 -3.34 19.21 10.59
N GLY A 256 -2.47 18.90 11.56
CA GLY A 256 -2.14 19.85 12.63
C GLY A 256 -3.31 20.11 13.57
N VAL A 257 -4.25 19.16 13.65
CA VAL A 257 -5.39 19.22 14.58
C VAL A 257 -4.88 19.13 16.02
N ALA A 258 -5.35 20.03 16.87
CA ALA A 258 -5.02 20.02 18.29
C ALA A 258 -5.61 18.75 18.95
N PHE A 259 -4.73 17.83 19.32
CA PHE A 259 -5.09 16.60 20.04
C PHE A 259 -3.94 16.21 20.96
N GLU A 260 -4.21 16.09 22.24
CA GLU A 260 -3.22 15.64 23.22
C GLU A 260 -3.56 14.23 23.69
N ALA A 261 -2.66 13.31 23.42
CA ALA A 261 -2.73 11.93 23.88
C ALA A 261 -1.68 11.73 24.96
N SER A 262 -1.97 10.90 25.97
CA SER A 262 -0.96 10.53 26.95
C SER A 262 0.15 9.69 26.30
N PRO A 263 1.35 9.62 26.89
CA PRO A 263 2.41 8.73 26.41
C PRO A 263 1.96 7.27 26.33
N GLU A 264 1.12 6.82 27.27
CA GLU A 264 0.56 5.46 27.29
C GLU A 264 -0.39 5.22 26.12
N ASP A 265 -1.22 6.21 25.78
CA ASP A 265 -2.11 6.15 24.62
C ASP A 265 -1.32 6.00 23.30
N VAL A 266 -0.26 6.78 23.13
CA VAL A 266 0.63 6.68 21.96
C VAL A 266 1.28 5.30 21.91
N ALA A 267 1.88 4.85 23.02
CA ALA A 267 2.55 3.56 23.11
C ALA A 267 1.60 2.38 22.82
N ARG A 268 0.33 2.48 23.23
CA ARG A 268 -0.71 1.49 22.93
C ARG A 268 -0.96 1.38 21.43
N VAL A 269 -1.15 2.51 20.73
CA VAL A 269 -1.37 2.50 19.27
C VAL A 269 -0.13 1.98 18.54
N GLU A 270 1.07 2.43 18.92
CA GLU A 270 2.31 1.93 18.31
C GLU A 270 2.49 0.42 18.50
N THR A 271 2.19 -0.10 19.67
CA THR A 271 2.25 -1.54 19.94
C THR A 271 1.27 -2.31 19.04
N ALA A 272 0.06 -1.78 18.83
CA ALA A 272 -0.91 -2.38 17.94
C ALA A 272 -0.49 -2.37 16.46
N LEU A 273 0.20 -1.29 16.02
CA LEU A 273 0.76 -1.17 14.67
C LEU A 273 1.97 -2.08 14.42
N ARG A 274 2.69 -2.52 15.46
CA ARG A 274 3.91 -3.35 15.33
C ARG A 274 3.62 -4.78 14.89
N VAL A 275 2.40 -5.27 15.09
CA VAL A 275 2.01 -6.61 14.62
C VAL A 275 1.79 -6.54 13.11
N SER A 276 2.66 -7.21 12.35
CA SER A 276 2.54 -7.26 10.88
C SER A 276 1.33 -8.07 10.41
N ASP A 277 0.86 -7.79 9.19
CA ASP A 277 -0.21 -8.56 8.53
C ASP A 277 0.06 -10.06 8.54
N ARG A 278 1.31 -10.46 8.29
CA ARG A 278 1.74 -11.86 8.32
C ARG A 278 1.57 -12.46 9.72
N GLN A 279 2.07 -11.80 10.75
CA GLN A 279 1.94 -12.27 12.13
C GLN A 279 0.47 -12.35 12.57
N ALA A 280 -0.36 -11.40 12.12
CA ALA A 280 -1.79 -11.43 12.37
C ALA A 280 -2.44 -12.66 11.72
N VAL A 281 -2.15 -12.92 10.44
CA VAL A 281 -2.67 -14.12 9.75
C VAL A 281 -2.21 -15.40 10.44
N GLU A 282 -0.92 -15.51 10.77
CA GLU A 282 -0.35 -16.68 11.46
C GLU A 282 -1.03 -16.92 12.83
N LYS A 283 -1.23 -15.85 13.62
CA LYS A 283 -1.94 -15.92 14.92
C LYS A 283 -3.39 -16.38 14.76
N ARG A 284 -4.10 -15.86 13.74
CA ARG A 284 -5.47 -16.25 13.43
C ARG A 284 -5.58 -17.71 13.00
N GLU A 285 -4.65 -18.18 12.17
CA GLU A 285 -4.61 -19.58 11.75
C GLU A 285 -4.30 -20.52 12.92
N ALA A 286 -3.39 -20.13 13.81
CA ALA A 286 -3.09 -20.88 15.02
C ALA A 286 -4.31 -21.01 15.94
N ALA A 287 -5.09 -19.95 16.12
CA ALA A 287 -6.31 -19.97 16.95
C ALA A 287 -7.46 -20.83 16.40
N ARG A 288 -7.39 -21.26 15.13
CA ARG A 288 -8.39 -22.13 14.49
C ARG A 288 -8.08 -23.62 14.60
N ARG A 289 -6.86 -23.98 15.00
CA ARG A 289 -6.41 -25.36 15.16
C ARG A 289 -6.67 -25.83 16.59
#